data_AF-A0A944G815-F1
#
_entry.id   AF-A0A944G815-F1
#
_cell.length_a   1.000
_cell.length_b   1.000
_cell.length_c   1.000
_cell.angle_alpha   90.00
_cell.angle_beta   90.00
_cell.angle_gamma   90.00
#
_symmetry.space_group_name_H-M   'P 1'
#
loop_
_entity.id
_entity.type
_entity.pdbx_description
1 polymer ?
#
loop_
_entity_poly.entity_id
_entity_poly.type
_entity_poly.pdbx_seq_one_letter_code
_entity_poly.pdbx_strand_id
1 'polypeptide(L)'
;MKKDIFVSVFIAEIQTFSLQKINSIKLIIRLKPIFAFDFSMNKPAMSALINGKLTFHVWASDIDDKSLGRLKDCGINIINRNLPKMKDGEFNEHELIIEHIKRSTNLANMILETIENLLKEESPDIKYEDVIISNEGFAFSAKGDAALDLSGYKYILMY
;
A
#
# COMPACT_ATOMS: atom_id res chain seq x y z
N MET A 1 -47.47 24.76 -37.89
CA MET A 1 -47.23 25.11 -36.47
C MET A 1 -47.18 23.93 -35.48
N LYS A 2 -47.76 22.74 -35.76
CA LYS A 2 -47.73 21.60 -34.80
C LYS A 2 -46.56 20.61 -34.98
N LYS A 3 -45.84 20.62 -36.11
CA LYS A 3 -44.71 19.70 -36.36
C LYS A 3 -43.41 20.16 -35.68
N ASP A 4 -43.19 21.47 -35.54
CA ASP A 4 -41.94 22.02 -35.02
C ASP A 4 -41.78 21.84 -33.49
N ILE A 5 -42.91 21.78 -32.77
CA ILE A 5 -42.94 21.51 -31.31
C ILE A 5 -42.60 20.05 -31.01
N PHE A 6 -43.01 19.11 -31.87
CA PHE A 6 -42.77 17.69 -31.63
C PHE A 6 -41.29 17.33 -31.82
N VAL A 7 -40.62 17.94 -32.79
CA VAL A 7 -39.18 17.74 -33.03
C VAL A 7 -38.34 18.35 -31.90
N SER A 8 -38.74 19.51 -31.38
CA SER A 8 -38.00 20.17 -30.29
C SER A 8 -38.16 19.47 -28.94
N VAL A 9 -39.34 18.90 -28.64
CA VAL A 9 -39.53 18.07 -27.43
C VAL A 9 -38.75 16.75 -27.53
N PHE A 10 -38.73 16.11 -28.70
CA PHE A 10 -38.00 14.85 -28.89
C PHE A 10 -36.47 15.04 -28.82
N ILE A 11 -35.96 16.15 -29.35
CA ILE A 11 -34.53 16.51 -29.22
C ILE A 11 -34.17 16.81 -27.77
N ALA A 12 -35.04 17.51 -27.02
CA ALA A 12 -34.81 17.79 -25.60
C ALA A 12 -34.79 16.51 -24.74
N GLU A 13 -35.69 15.56 -24.99
CA GLU A 13 -35.69 14.26 -24.30
C GLU A 13 -34.43 13.45 -24.59
N ILE A 14 -33.98 13.39 -25.85
CA ILE A 14 -32.75 12.67 -26.23
C ILE A 14 -31.52 13.32 -25.58
N GLN A 15 -31.44 14.65 -25.54
CA GLN A 15 -30.34 15.36 -24.87
C GLN A 15 -30.33 15.13 -23.36
N THR A 16 -31.50 15.12 -22.73
CA THR A 16 -31.63 14.87 -21.28
C THR A 16 -31.26 13.43 -20.95
N PHE A 17 -31.68 12.47 -21.78
CA PHE A 17 -31.32 11.05 -21.63
C PHE A 17 -29.82 10.82 -21.85
N SER A 18 -29.21 11.51 -22.83
CA SER A 18 -27.78 11.47 -23.10
C SER A 18 -26.97 12.08 -21.95
N LEU A 19 -27.39 13.23 -21.42
CA LEU A 19 -26.75 13.90 -20.28
C LEU A 19 -26.90 13.10 -18.97
N GLN A 20 -28.05 12.49 -18.73
CA GLN A 20 -28.23 11.58 -17.59
C GLN A 20 -27.31 10.38 -17.71
N LYS A 21 -27.16 9.80 -18.91
CA LYS A 21 -26.25 8.67 -19.16
C LYS A 21 -24.78 9.07 -19.02
N ILE A 22 -24.39 10.27 -19.44
CA ILE A 22 -23.03 10.79 -19.27
C ILE A 22 -22.73 11.09 -17.79
N ASN A 23 -23.70 11.65 -17.05
CA ASN A 23 -23.57 11.87 -15.61
C ASN A 23 -23.66 10.58 -14.77
N SER A 24 -24.27 9.51 -15.29
CA SER A 24 -24.22 8.16 -14.68
C SER A 24 -23.04 7.30 -15.18
N ILE A 25 -22.35 7.72 -16.25
CA ILE A 25 -21.03 7.22 -16.69
C ILE A 25 -19.87 7.99 -16.06
N LYS A 26 -20.15 9.05 -15.27
CA LYS A 26 -19.44 9.25 -13.99
C LYS A 26 -19.83 8.14 -12.99
N LEU A 27 -19.88 6.90 -13.47
CA LEU A 27 -19.51 5.76 -12.68
C LEU A 27 -18.07 6.10 -12.28
N ILE A 28 -17.91 6.61 -11.07
CA ILE A 28 -16.61 6.71 -10.44
C ILE A 28 -16.13 5.27 -10.44
N ILE A 29 -15.36 4.88 -11.44
CA ILE A 29 -14.58 3.65 -11.41
C ILE A 29 -13.59 3.95 -10.30
N ARG A 30 -13.99 3.66 -9.06
CA ARG A 30 -13.08 3.65 -7.92
C ARG A 30 -12.02 2.64 -8.31
N LEU A 31 -10.86 3.15 -8.68
CA LEU A 31 -9.71 2.31 -8.93
C LEU A 31 -9.44 1.55 -7.64
N LYS A 32 -9.35 0.23 -7.76
CA LYS A 32 -8.97 -0.63 -6.66
C LYS A 32 -7.65 -0.12 -6.07
N PRO A 33 -7.55 0.08 -4.74
CA PRO A 33 -6.31 0.44 -4.08
C PRO A 33 -5.23 -0.57 -4.45
N ILE A 34 -4.05 -0.06 -4.75
CA ILE A 34 -2.89 -0.90 -5.06
C ILE A 34 -1.81 -0.60 -4.04
N PHE A 35 -1.35 -1.62 -3.34
CA PHE A 35 -0.18 -1.54 -2.47
C PHE A 35 0.92 -2.40 -3.09
N ALA A 36 2.01 -1.76 -3.50
CA ALA A 36 3.18 -2.42 -4.08
C ALA A 36 4.34 -2.36 -3.10
N PHE A 37 4.89 -3.52 -2.75
CA PHE A 37 5.94 -3.68 -1.76
C PHE A 37 7.30 -4.00 -2.38
N ASP A 38 8.34 -3.35 -1.86
CA ASP A 38 9.73 -3.80 -1.91
C ASP A 38 10.11 -4.31 -0.52
N PHE A 39 10.32 -5.62 -0.41
CA PHE A 39 10.51 -6.29 0.85
C PHE A 39 11.99 -6.36 1.23
N SER A 40 12.35 -5.68 2.32
CA SER A 40 13.67 -5.75 2.94
C SER A 40 13.52 -5.76 4.46
N MET A 41 14.26 -6.61 5.16
CA MET A 41 14.27 -6.61 6.64
C MET A 41 14.80 -5.30 7.23
N ASN A 42 15.74 -4.65 6.53
CA ASN A 42 16.36 -3.42 7.00
C ASN A 42 15.57 -2.18 6.58
N LYS A 43 15.03 -2.17 5.37
CA LYS A 43 14.34 -1.00 4.80
C LYS A 43 13.13 -1.43 3.95
N PRO A 44 12.09 -2.03 4.56
CA PRO A 44 10.87 -2.37 3.85
C PRO A 44 10.24 -1.08 3.32
N ALA A 45 9.77 -1.13 2.08
CA ALA A 45 9.15 0.00 1.43
C ALA A 45 7.83 -0.42 0.77
N MET A 46 6.89 0.52 0.73
CA MET A 46 5.59 0.34 0.10
C MET A 46 5.25 1.61 -0.68
N SER A 47 4.71 1.42 -1.87
CA SER A 47 3.96 2.45 -2.57
C SER A 47 2.47 2.12 -2.51
N ALA A 48 1.64 3.12 -2.26
CA ALA A 48 0.19 2.98 -2.18
C ALA A 48 -0.47 3.92 -3.18
N LEU A 49 -1.25 3.37 -4.10
CA LEU A 49 -2.10 4.10 -5.04
C LEU A 49 -3.55 3.96 -4.60
N ILE A 50 -4.14 5.03 -4.07
CA ILE A 50 -5.52 5.06 -3.59
C ILE A 50 -6.21 6.27 -4.22
N ASN A 51 -7.35 6.07 -4.90
CA ASN A 51 -8.10 7.13 -5.57
C ASN A 51 -7.25 8.06 -6.47
N GLY A 52 -6.24 7.49 -7.15
CA GLY A 52 -5.33 8.24 -8.03
C GLY A 52 -4.19 8.99 -7.31
N LYS A 53 -4.11 8.92 -5.98
CA LYS A 53 -3.02 9.49 -5.18
C LYS A 53 -1.98 8.42 -4.89
N LEU A 54 -0.74 8.68 -5.31
CA LEU A 54 0.42 7.83 -5.02
C LEU A 54 1.12 8.35 -3.76
N THR A 55 1.33 7.47 -2.78
CA THR A 55 2.11 7.76 -1.56
C THR A 55 3.18 6.69 -1.37
N PHE A 56 4.26 7.06 -0.68
CA PHE A 56 5.39 6.18 -0.40
C PHE A 56 5.61 6.07 1.10
N HIS A 57 5.90 4.86 1.57
CA HIS A 57 6.07 4.51 2.96
C HIS A 57 7.32 3.65 3.13
N VAL A 58 8.10 3.89 4.19
CA VAL A 58 9.32 3.14 4.51
C VAL A 58 9.39 2.85 6.01
N TRP A 59 9.70 1.62 6.39
CA TRP A 59 9.85 1.17 7.79
C TRP A 59 11.30 0.86 8.14
N ALA A 60 12.18 1.86 8.11
CA ALA A 60 13.61 1.66 8.36
C ALA A 60 13.87 1.06 9.75
N SER A 61 14.77 0.07 9.84
CA SER A 61 15.27 -0.46 11.12
C SER A 61 16.06 0.62 11.87
N ASP A 62 16.90 1.34 11.12
CA ASP A 62 17.67 2.51 11.55
C ASP A 62 17.91 3.40 10.32
N ILE A 63 17.91 4.72 10.50
CA ILE A 63 18.15 5.70 9.44
C ILE A 63 18.86 6.93 10.00
N ASP A 64 19.95 7.33 9.35
CA ASP A 64 20.68 8.53 9.74
C ASP A 64 19.89 9.81 9.41
N ASP A 65 20.12 10.88 10.18
CA ASP A 65 19.39 12.16 10.05
C ASP A 65 19.44 12.76 8.64
N LYS A 66 20.56 12.56 7.93
CA LYS A 66 20.74 13.07 6.57
C LYS A 66 19.87 12.31 5.58
N SER A 67 19.84 10.99 5.66
CA SER A 67 18.94 10.16 4.86
C SER A 67 17.47 10.42 5.21
N LEU A 68 17.14 10.57 6.50
CA LEU A 68 15.80 10.91 6.98
C LEU A 68 15.32 12.24 6.39
N GLY A 69 16.16 13.28 6.42
CA GLY A 69 15.83 14.59 5.85
C GLY A 69 15.53 14.49 4.35
N ARG A 70 16.40 13.82 3.59
CA ARG A 70 16.23 13.65 2.13
C ARG A 70 14.93 12.94 1.76
N LEU A 71 14.59 11.86 2.47
CA LEU A 71 13.37 11.11 2.18
C LEU A 71 12.12 11.91 2.57
N LYS A 72 12.17 12.69 3.67
CA LYS A 72 11.09 13.62 4.04
C LYS A 72 10.88 14.70 2.98
N ASP A 73 11.97 15.27 2.44
CA ASP A 73 11.90 16.28 1.38
C ASP A 73 11.23 15.74 0.10
N CYS A 74 11.33 14.44 -0.14
CA CYS A 74 10.64 13.74 -1.23
C CYS A 74 9.17 13.37 -0.91
N GLY A 75 8.64 13.75 0.26
CA GLY A 75 7.28 13.41 0.69
C GLY A 75 7.08 11.93 1.05
N ILE A 76 8.15 11.23 1.41
CA ILE A 76 8.07 9.82 1.83
C ILE A 76 7.68 9.77 3.31
N ASN A 77 6.68 8.96 3.62
CA ASN A 77 6.29 8.66 4.99
C ASN A 77 7.29 7.67 5.58
N ILE A 78 7.97 8.05 6.66
CA ILE A 78 9.05 7.24 7.23
C ILE A 78 8.69 6.89 8.65
N ILE A 79 8.71 5.59 8.93
CA ILE A 79 8.56 5.05 10.26
C ILE A 79 9.91 4.46 10.67
N ASN A 80 10.63 5.19 11.52
CA ASN A 80 11.89 4.70 12.09
C ASN A 80 11.58 3.75 13.25
N ARG A 81 11.91 2.47 13.10
CA ARG A 81 11.67 1.44 14.11
C ARG A 81 12.70 1.44 15.25
N ASN A 82 13.84 2.14 15.07
CA ASN A 82 14.93 2.21 16.04
C ASN A 82 15.34 0.85 16.60
N LEU A 83 15.46 -0.16 15.72
CA LEU A 83 15.81 -1.52 16.13
C LEU A 83 17.31 -1.60 16.42
N PRO A 84 17.70 -2.15 17.59
CA PRO A 84 19.11 -2.38 17.87
C PRO A 84 19.68 -3.39 16.86
N LYS A 85 20.91 -3.13 16.40
CA LYS A 85 21.65 -4.08 15.57
C LYS A 85 21.77 -5.40 16.31
N MET A 86 21.37 -6.50 15.67
CA MET A 86 21.67 -7.83 16.19
C MET A 86 23.18 -8.02 16.08
N LYS A 87 23.80 -8.42 17.18
CA LYS A 87 25.20 -8.84 17.17
C LYS A 87 25.19 -10.35 17.15
N ASP A 88 25.74 -10.93 16.09
CA ASP A 88 25.70 -12.37 15.79
C ASP A 88 26.38 -13.26 16.86
N GLY A 89 26.97 -12.68 17.91
CA GLY A 89 27.58 -13.39 19.04
C GLY A 89 26.80 -13.31 20.36
N GLU A 90 25.67 -12.59 20.43
CA GLU A 90 24.88 -12.45 21.66
C GLU A 90 23.74 -13.48 21.78
N PHE A 91 23.45 -14.23 20.71
CA PHE A 91 22.34 -15.17 20.65
C PHE A 91 22.80 -16.53 20.14
N ASN A 92 22.27 -17.61 20.72
CA ASN A 92 22.33 -18.92 20.09
C ASN A 92 21.32 -19.03 18.93
N GLU A 93 21.44 -20.05 18.07
CA GLU A 93 20.59 -20.20 16.87
C GLU A 93 19.08 -20.14 17.18
N HIS A 94 18.63 -20.71 18.30
CA HIS A 94 17.23 -20.71 18.69
C HIS A 94 16.75 -19.32 19.11
N GLU A 95 17.57 -18.58 19.87
CA GLU A 95 17.26 -17.21 20.27
C GLU A 95 17.24 -16.26 19.07
N LEU A 96 18.14 -16.44 18.10
CA LEU A 96 18.13 -15.71 16.83
C LEU A 96 16.80 -15.92 16.11
N ILE A 97 16.36 -17.17 15.96
CA ILE A 97 15.09 -17.50 15.28
C ILE A 97 13.90 -16.81 15.98
N ILE A 98 13.83 -16.86 17.31
CA ILE A 98 12.76 -16.19 18.08
C ILE A 98 12.79 -14.68 17.86
N GLU A 99 13.97 -14.07 17.90
CA GLU A 99 14.12 -12.63 17.71
C GLU A 99 13.73 -12.20 16.29
N HIS A 100 14.08 -12.99 15.26
CA HIS A 100 13.60 -12.79 13.89
C HIS A 100 12.08 -12.83 13.80
N ILE A 101 11.45 -13.90 14.31
CA ILE A 101 9.98 -14.04 14.31
C ILE A 101 9.31 -12.83 14.98
N LYS A 102 9.84 -12.39 16.13
CA LYS A 102 9.33 -11.25 16.88
C LYS A 102 9.46 -9.94 16.08
N ARG A 103 10.65 -9.61 15.57
CA ARG A 103 10.91 -8.37 14.82
C ARG A 103 10.02 -8.29 13.59
N SER A 104 9.84 -9.41 12.94
CA SER A 104 9.13 -9.45 11.69
C SER A 104 7.61 -9.44 11.92
N THR A 105 7.11 -10.07 12.98
CA THR A 105 5.69 -9.97 13.39
C THR A 105 5.34 -8.52 13.72
N ASN A 106 6.22 -7.83 14.44
CA ASN A 106 6.05 -6.41 14.73
C ASN A 106 6.01 -5.57 13.44
N LEU A 107 6.91 -5.84 12.49
CA LEU A 107 6.91 -5.14 11.21
C LEU A 107 5.59 -5.35 10.45
N ALA A 108 5.06 -6.58 10.42
CA ALA A 108 3.80 -6.87 9.75
C ALA A 108 2.62 -6.12 10.35
N ASN A 109 2.53 -6.10 11.69
CA ASN A 109 1.49 -5.35 12.38
C ASN A 109 1.56 -3.86 12.02
N MET A 110 2.76 -3.27 11.98
CA MET A 110 2.93 -1.87 11.57
C MET A 110 2.52 -1.62 10.12
N ILE A 111 2.83 -2.54 9.20
CA ILE A 111 2.42 -2.47 7.80
C ILE A 111 0.89 -2.54 7.71
N LEU A 112 0.28 -3.52 8.38
CA LEU A 112 -1.17 -3.70 8.40
C LEU A 112 -1.87 -2.45 8.96
N GLU A 113 -1.44 -1.94 10.11
CA GLU A 113 -1.97 -0.71 10.70
C GLU A 113 -1.85 0.49 9.74
N THR A 114 -0.73 0.60 9.01
CA THR A 114 -0.55 1.66 8.01
C THR A 114 -1.55 1.53 6.87
N ILE A 115 -1.72 0.33 6.33
CA ILE A 115 -2.70 0.05 5.25
C ILE A 115 -4.12 0.33 5.75
N GLU A 116 -4.48 -0.14 6.94
CA GLU A 116 -5.80 0.08 7.53
C GLU A 116 -6.10 1.57 7.69
N ASN A 117 -5.15 2.35 8.19
CA ASN A 117 -5.32 3.78 8.37
C ASN A 117 -5.48 4.48 7.01
N LEU A 118 -4.66 4.14 6.02
CA LEU A 118 -4.79 4.68 4.67
C LEU A 118 -6.15 4.35 4.04
N LEU A 119 -6.63 3.12 4.19
CA LEU A 119 -7.94 2.71 3.68
C LEU A 119 -9.07 3.43 4.42
N LYS A 120 -9.02 3.53 5.76
CA LYS A 120 -10.03 4.26 6.56
C LYS A 120 -10.10 5.74 6.19
N GLU A 121 -8.96 6.38 5.97
CA GLU A 121 -8.88 7.81 5.68
C GLU A 121 -9.27 8.14 4.24
N GLU A 122 -8.73 7.41 3.27
CA GLU A 122 -8.85 7.75 1.85
C GLU A 122 -9.96 6.96 1.15
N SER A 123 -10.41 5.82 1.69
CA SER A 123 -11.40 4.92 1.05
C SER A 123 -12.24 4.10 2.06
N PRO A 124 -13.03 4.73 2.93
CA PRO A 124 -13.68 4.08 4.07
C PRO A 124 -14.67 2.96 3.71
N ASP A 125 -15.23 2.97 2.50
CA ASP A 125 -16.18 1.95 2.05
C ASP A 125 -15.52 0.77 1.32
N ILE A 126 -14.19 0.78 1.20
CA ILE A 126 -13.48 -0.30 0.51
C ILE A 126 -13.46 -1.55 1.37
N LYS A 127 -13.79 -2.66 0.73
CA LYS A 127 -13.59 -3.98 1.29
C LYS A 127 -12.18 -4.47 0.96
N TYR A 128 -11.59 -5.24 1.87
CA TYR A 128 -10.26 -5.82 1.66
C TYR A 128 -10.17 -6.69 0.38
N GLU A 129 -11.26 -7.34 -0.04
CA GLU A 129 -11.35 -8.09 -1.31
C GLU A 129 -11.14 -7.23 -2.57
N ASP A 130 -11.28 -5.91 -2.44
CA ASP A 130 -11.07 -4.94 -3.51
C ASP A 130 -9.68 -4.31 -3.49
N VAL A 131 -8.81 -4.72 -2.57
CA VAL A 131 -7.43 -4.25 -2.48
C VAL A 131 -6.52 -5.17 -3.31
N ILE A 132 -5.64 -4.57 -4.10
CA ILE A 132 -4.62 -5.27 -4.86
C ILE A 132 -3.30 -5.14 -4.11
N ILE A 133 -2.71 -6.27 -3.73
CA ILE A 133 -1.35 -6.34 -3.22
C ILE A 133 -0.42 -6.80 -4.33
N SER A 134 0.64 -6.04 -4.58
CA SER A 134 1.70 -6.35 -5.52
C SER A 134 3.04 -6.37 -4.78
N ASN A 135 3.98 -7.18 -5.25
CA ASN A 135 5.30 -7.27 -4.67
C ASN A 135 6.36 -7.36 -5.77
N GLU A 136 7.43 -6.59 -5.64
CA GLU A 136 8.63 -6.72 -6.47
C GLU A 136 9.69 -7.54 -5.69
N GLY A 137 10.33 -8.50 -6.36
CA GLY A 137 11.57 -9.11 -5.90
C GLY A 137 11.45 -10.20 -4.82
N PHE A 138 11.78 -11.44 -5.19
CA PHE A 138 12.31 -12.44 -4.26
C PHE A 138 13.83 -12.25 -4.18
N ALA A 139 14.32 -11.25 -3.45
CA ALA A 139 15.76 -11.12 -3.24
C ALA A 139 16.23 -12.17 -2.21
N PHE A 140 16.51 -13.38 -2.71
CA PHE A 140 17.11 -14.47 -1.96
C PHE A 140 18.55 -14.10 -1.53
N SER A 141 18.73 -14.03 -0.21
CA SER A 141 20.00 -14.03 0.53
C SER A 141 20.93 -12.82 0.35
N ALA A 142 21.10 -12.06 1.44
CA ALA A 142 22.42 -11.56 1.80
C ALA A 142 23.03 -12.61 2.75
N LYS A 143 24.23 -13.09 2.45
CA LYS A 143 24.95 -14.10 3.25
C LYS A 143 24.76 -13.88 4.76
N GLY A 144 24.19 -14.87 5.44
CA GLY A 144 24.19 -14.96 6.90
C GLY A 144 22.85 -14.67 7.59
N ASP A 145 21.92 -13.94 6.96
CA ASP A 145 20.65 -13.57 7.59
C ASP A 145 19.44 -14.26 6.95
N ALA A 146 18.55 -14.72 7.82
CA ALA A 146 17.46 -15.67 7.56
C ALA A 146 16.61 -15.36 6.31
N ALA A 147 16.82 -16.14 5.26
CA ALA A 147 15.95 -16.19 4.06
C ALA A 147 14.51 -16.66 4.37
N LEU A 148 14.25 -17.16 5.59
CA LEU A 148 12.93 -17.60 6.06
C LEU A 148 11.98 -16.43 6.37
N ASP A 149 12.52 -15.24 6.64
CA ASP A 149 11.77 -14.13 7.25
C ASP A 149 10.78 -13.50 6.26
N LEU A 150 11.12 -13.39 4.97
CA LEU A 150 10.27 -12.70 3.98
C LEU A 150 9.12 -13.56 3.41
N SER A 151 9.27 -14.88 3.38
CA SER A 151 8.22 -15.79 2.87
C SER A 151 7.01 -15.89 3.82
N GLY A 152 7.23 -15.74 5.13
CA GLY A 152 6.15 -15.78 6.13
C GLY A 152 5.15 -14.64 5.97
N TYR A 153 5.62 -13.41 5.73
CA TYR A 153 4.76 -12.23 5.55
C TYR A 153 3.94 -12.28 4.29
N LYS A 154 4.50 -12.85 3.21
CA LYS A 154 3.75 -13.05 1.98
C LYS A 154 2.54 -13.97 2.21
N TYR A 155 2.71 -15.04 2.99
CA TYR A 155 1.60 -15.94 3.32
C TYR A 155 0.52 -15.23 4.15
N ILE A 156 0.92 -14.42 5.13
CA ILE A 156 -0.02 -13.67 5.99
C ILE A 156 -0.75 -12.55 5.24
N LEU A 157 -0.09 -11.90 4.28
CA LEU A 157 -0.69 -10.79 3.51
C LEU A 157 -1.51 -11.26 2.28
N MET A 158 -1.37 -12.52 1.86
CA MET A 158 -2.09 -13.08 0.70
C MET A 158 -3.25 -14.01 1.07
N TYR A 159 -3.50 -14.26 2.37
CA TYR A 159 -4.56 -15.12 2.88
C TYR A 159 -5.47 -14.36 3.83
#